data_AF-A0A9X1MN26-F1
#
_entry.id   AF-A0A9X1MN26-F1
#
_cell.length_a   1.000
_cell.length_b   1.000
_cell.length_c   1.000
_cell.angle_alpha   90.00
_cell.angle_beta   90.00
_cell.angle_gamma   90.00
#
_symmetry.space_group_name_H-M   'P 1'
#
loop_
_entity.id
_entity.type
_entity.pdbx_description
1 polymer ?
#
loop_
_entity_poly.entity_id
_entity_poly.type
_entity_poly.pdbx_seq_one_letter_code
_entity_poly.pdbx_strand_id
1 'polypeptide(L)'
;MRIRRPHPDEVDQLLLNAQLRDELEPYFDESIACLDNGRVPLQVENEFLTAILAWERAPILPLGEWFSPPLQLPNPESLSDEEVHRQLWDAIQMLASKRIYLDFTDHLSDRQLYCIVKRDILTSYEKMVDLPSHTLSFNCAPPDDNPDVWLRYYASEEERHGWEEETGQPLPPLQPSPFPRKLPKSSA
;
A
#
# COMPACT_ATOMS: atom_id res chain seq x y z
N MET A 1 -40.83 2.21 -35.71
CA MET A 1 -39.70 2.16 -34.76
C MET A 1 -38.48 2.79 -35.42
N ARG A 2 -37.97 3.92 -34.92
CA ARG A 2 -36.66 4.43 -35.35
C ARG A 2 -35.59 3.66 -34.57
N ILE A 3 -34.85 2.79 -35.26
CA ILE A 3 -33.66 2.14 -34.70
C ILE A 3 -32.62 3.26 -34.54
N ARG A 4 -32.40 3.71 -33.31
CA ARG A 4 -31.31 4.65 -32.99
C ARG A 4 -30.01 3.87 -33.22
N ARG A 5 -29.21 4.30 -34.19
CA ARG A 5 -27.86 3.75 -34.35
C ARG A 5 -27.04 4.19 -33.13
N PRO A 6 -26.36 3.27 -32.44
CA PRO A 6 -25.50 3.64 -31.32
C PRO A 6 -24.39 4.58 -31.82
N HIS A 7 -23.96 5.48 -30.94
CA HIS A 7 -22.81 6.35 -31.23
C HIS A 7 -21.56 5.46 -31.35
N PRO A 8 -20.58 5.77 -32.22
CA PRO A 8 -19.34 4.99 -32.34
C PRO A 8 -18.68 4.67 -30.98
N ASP A 9 -18.63 5.65 -30.08
CA ASP A 9 -18.10 5.47 -28.72
C ASP A 9 -18.88 4.44 -27.89
N GLU A 10 -20.20 4.30 -28.09
CA GLU A 10 -20.99 3.28 -27.40
C GLU A 10 -20.64 1.87 -27.92
N VAL A 11 -20.30 1.73 -29.20
CA VAL A 11 -19.87 0.46 -29.78
C VAL A 11 -18.50 0.07 -29.26
N ASP A 12 -17.56 1.01 -29.20
CA ASP A 12 -16.20 0.75 -28.68
C ASP A 12 -16.24 0.34 -27.20
N GLN A 13 -17.08 0.99 -26.39
CA GLN A 13 -17.27 0.62 -24.98
C GLN A 13 -17.90 -0.78 -24.83
N LEU A 14 -18.83 -1.16 -25.70
CA LEU A 14 -19.39 -2.52 -25.70
C LEU A 14 -18.34 -3.57 -26.09
N LEU A 15 -17.51 -3.29 -27.09
CA LEU A 15 -16.44 -4.20 -27.51
C LEU A 15 -15.38 -4.38 -26.42
N LEU A 16 -14.97 -3.28 -25.79
CA LEU A 16 -14.04 -3.32 -24.65
C LEU A 16 -14.64 -4.12 -23.48
N ASN A 17 -15.92 -3.93 -23.18
CA ASN A 17 -16.59 -4.67 -22.12
C ASN A 17 -16.59 -6.17 -22.37
N ALA A 18 -16.96 -6.60 -23.58
CA ALA A 18 -16.94 -8.01 -23.96
C ALA A 18 -15.53 -8.60 -23.83
N GLN A 19 -14.51 -7.90 -24.33
CA GLN A 19 -13.13 -8.35 -24.21
C GLN A 19 -12.68 -8.48 -22.75
N LEU A 20 -12.95 -7.49 -21.90
CA LEU A 20 -12.56 -7.53 -20.49
C LEU A 20 -13.23 -8.68 -19.75
N ARG A 21 -14.50 -8.97 -20.08
CA ARG A 21 -15.23 -10.11 -19.50
C ARG A 21 -14.67 -11.45 -19.93
N ASP A 22 -14.32 -11.61 -21.21
CA ASP A 22 -13.67 -12.82 -21.71
C ASP A 22 -12.30 -13.01 -21.03
N GLU A 23 -11.53 -11.94 -20.86
CA GLU A 23 -10.22 -11.99 -20.18
C GLU A 23 -10.32 -12.28 -18.68
N LEU A 24 -11.46 -11.94 -18.06
CA LEU A 24 -11.76 -12.20 -16.65
C LEU A 24 -12.37 -13.59 -16.41
N GLU A 25 -12.83 -14.28 -17.44
CA GLU A 25 -13.45 -15.62 -17.33
C GLU A 25 -12.62 -16.61 -16.48
N PRO A 26 -11.27 -16.68 -16.59
CA PRO A 26 -10.46 -17.59 -15.77
C PRO A 26 -10.45 -17.25 -14.27
N TYR A 27 -10.79 -16.01 -13.91
CA TYR A 27 -10.75 -15.47 -12.55
C TYR A 27 -12.15 -15.34 -11.93
N PHE A 28 -13.20 -15.75 -12.65
CA PHE A 28 -14.58 -15.54 -12.27
C PHE A 28 -14.96 -16.36 -11.02
N ASP A 29 -15.36 -15.68 -9.94
CA ASP A 29 -15.92 -16.26 -8.73
C ASP A 29 -17.24 -15.59 -8.32
N GLU A 30 -17.77 -15.93 -7.14
CA GLU A 30 -19.02 -15.36 -6.60
C GLU A 30 -18.97 -13.83 -6.44
N SER A 31 -17.78 -13.23 -6.31
CA SER A 31 -17.60 -11.78 -6.16
C SER A 31 -17.75 -11.02 -7.47
N ILE A 32 -17.38 -11.63 -8.61
CA ILE A 32 -17.53 -11.04 -9.95
C ILE A 32 -18.96 -11.28 -10.50
N ALA A 33 -19.64 -12.33 -10.01
CA ALA A 33 -21.02 -12.63 -10.38
C ALA A 33 -22.05 -11.56 -9.96
N CYS A 34 -21.72 -10.69 -9.00
CA CYS A 34 -22.61 -9.61 -8.56
C CYS A 34 -22.59 -8.36 -9.48
N LEU A 35 -21.75 -8.34 -10.52
CA LEU A 35 -21.66 -7.25 -11.48
C LEU A 35 -22.85 -7.29 -12.45
N ASP A 36 -23.96 -6.70 -12.00
CA ASP A 36 -25.24 -6.62 -12.69
C ASP A 36 -25.13 -5.81 -14.01
N ASN A 37 -25.50 -6.44 -15.13
CA ASN A 37 -25.28 -6.01 -16.52
C ASN A 37 -26.15 -4.82 -16.98
N GLY A 38 -26.06 -3.67 -16.30
CA GLY A 38 -26.72 -2.44 -16.79
C GLY A 38 -27.12 -1.40 -15.74
N ARG A 39 -26.62 -1.50 -14.49
CA ARG A 39 -26.90 -0.48 -13.45
C ARG A 39 -25.98 0.74 -13.50
N VAL A 40 -24.82 0.61 -14.12
CA VAL A 40 -23.82 1.67 -14.27
C VAL A 40 -23.53 1.95 -15.75
N PRO A 41 -23.06 3.16 -16.11
CA PRO A 41 -22.58 3.42 -17.48
C PRO A 41 -21.45 2.47 -17.87
N LEU A 42 -21.45 1.98 -19.12
CA LEU A 42 -20.46 1.02 -19.62
C LEU A 42 -19.01 1.45 -19.43
N GLN A 43 -18.73 2.76 -19.55
CA GLN A 43 -17.38 3.27 -19.31
C GLN A 43 -16.93 3.00 -17.87
N VAL A 44 -17.79 3.25 -16.88
CA VAL A 44 -17.51 3.01 -15.46
C VAL A 44 -17.32 1.52 -15.20
N GLU A 45 -18.15 0.69 -15.85
CA GLU A 45 -18.01 -0.76 -15.79
C GLU A 45 -16.66 -1.21 -16.36
N ASN A 46 -16.24 -0.68 -17.51
CA ASN A 46 -14.97 -1.01 -18.15
C ASN A 46 -13.76 -0.56 -17.32
N GLU A 47 -13.82 0.63 -16.71
CA GLU A 47 -12.78 1.10 -15.77
C GLU A 47 -12.65 0.14 -14.59
N PHE A 48 -13.78 -0.31 -14.03
CA PHE A 48 -13.81 -1.29 -12.94
C PHE A 48 -13.27 -2.67 -13.35
N LEU A 49 -13.74 -3.23 -14.46
CA LEU A 49 -13.27 -4.52 -14.97
C LEU A 49 -11.77 -4.47 -15.33
N THR A 50 -11.29 -3.35 -15.85
CA THR A 50 -9.86 -3.12 -16.10
C THR A 50 -9.06 -3.15 -14.79
N ALA A 51 -9.56 -2.53 -13.73
CA ALA A 51 -8.92 -2.53 -12.42
C ALA A 51 -8.87 -3.95 -11.81
N ILE A 52 -9.97 -4.72 -11.89
CA ILE A 52 -9.97 -6.14 -11.47
C ILE A 52 -8.95 -6.93 -12.27
N LEU A 53 -8.96 -6.81 -13.59
CA LEU A 53 -8.05 -7.60 -14.43
C LEU A 53 -6.57 -7.24 -14.18
N ALA A 54 -6.27 -5.96 -13.99
CA ALA A 54 -4.95 -5.49 -13.59
C ALA A 54 -4.55 -6.07 -12.23
N TRP A 55 -5.49 -6.11 -11.28
CA TRP A 55 -5.27 -6.78 -10.00
C TRP A 55 -4.97 -8.26 -10.22
N GLU A 56 -5.83 -9.01 -10.90
CA GLU A 56 -5.68 -10.46 -11.08
C GLU A 56 -4.38 -10.88 -11.77
N ARG A 57 -3.94 -10.11 -12.76
CA ARG A 57 -2.70 -10.39 -13.51
C ARG A 57 -1.43 -9.90 -12.82
N ALA A 58 -1.54 -8.99 -11.86
CA ALA A 58 -0.37 -8.42 -11.22
C ALA A 58 0.45 -9.51 -10.52
N PRO A 59 1.78 -9.57 -10.77
CA PRO A 59 2.63 -10.58 -10.16
C PRO A 59 2.80 -10.30 -8.68
N ILE A 60 3.00 -11.37 -7.90
CA ILE A 60 3.39 -11.29 -6.50
C ILE A 60 4.92 -11.43 -6.43
N LEU A 61 5.61 -10.38 -6.01
CA LEU A 61 7.07 -10.30 -6.00
C LEU A 61 7.56 -9.57 -4.74
N PRO A 62 8.80 -9.83 -4.28
CA PRO A 62 9.42 -9.01 -3.25
C PRO A 62 9.47 -7.54 -3.67
N LEU A 63 9.16 -6.61 -2.76
CA LEU A 63 9.17 -5.18 -3.06
C LEU A 63 10.50 -4.67 -3.63
N GLY A 64 11.64 -5.23 -3.21
CA GLY A 64 12.95 -4.88 -3.76
C GLY A 64 13.08 -5.13 -5.26
N GLU A 65 12.33 -6.09 -5.81
CA GLU A 65 12.36 -6.45 -7.24
C GLU A 65 11.46 -5.56 -8.12
N TRP A 66 10.69 -4.65 -7.53
CA TRP A 66 9.78 -3.75 -8.28
C TRP A 66 10.52 -2.62 -9.02
N PHE A 67 11.82 -2.50 -8.79
CA PHE A 67 12.68 -1.43 -9.29
C PHE A 67 13.61 -1.94 -10.39
N SER A 68 14.04 -1.04 -11.28
CA SER A 68 15.01 -1.34 -12.33
C SER A 68 16.17 -0.33 -12.25
N PRO A 69 17.36 -0.71 -11.74
CA PRO A 69 17.69 -2.01 -11.15
C PRO A 69 16.96 -2.28 -9.81
N PRO A 70 16.90 -3.55 -9.34
CA PRO A 70 16.28 -3.89 -8.06
C PRO A 70 16.86 -3.07 -6.90
N LEU A 71 15.98 -2.62 -6.00
CA LEU A 71 16.36 -1.84 -4.83
C LEU A 71 16.98 -2.78 -3.80
N GLN A 72 18.28 -2.62 -3.58
CA GLN A 72 19.04 -3.40 -2.62
C GLN A 72 19.79 -2.47 -1.66
N LEU A 73 19.67 -2.77 -0.37
CA LEU A 73 20.32 -2.02 0.69
C LEU A 73 21.57 -2.76 1.22
N PRO A 74 22.75 -2.12 1.27
CA PRO A 74 23.96 -2.71 1.85
C PRO A 74 23.78 -3.18 3.30
N ASN A 75 24.74 -3.97 3.81
CA ASN A 75 24.72 -4.39 5.21
C ASN A 75 24.81 -3.15 6.13
N PRO A 76 23.88 -2.93 7.08
CA PRO A 76 23.97 -1.81 8.01
C PRO A 76 25.31 -1.78 8.76
N GLU A 77 25.85 -2.94 9.13
CA GLU A 77 27.11 -3.04 9.89
C GLU A 77 28.35 -2.57 9.11
N SER A 78 28.26 -2.47 7.78
CA SER A 78 29.34 -1.96 6.94
C SER A 78 29.24 -0.46 6.64
N LEU A 79 28.21 0.23 7.16
CA LEU A 79 27.92 1.63 6.86
C LEU A 79 28.06 2.52 8.11
N SER A 80 28.58 3.72 7.93
CA SER A 80 28.50 4.78 8.97
C SER A 80 27.05 5.24 9.16
N ASP A 81 26.76 5.94 10.25
CA ASP A 81 25.42 6.48 10.49
C ASP A 81 25.00 7.50 9.42
N GLU A 82 25.94 8.31 8.91
CA GLU A 82 25.68 9.24 7.80
C GLU A 82 25.39 8.52 6.47
N GLU A 83 26.05 7.38 6.23
CA GLU A 83 25.78 6.54 5.05
C GLU A 83 24.43 5.85 5.16
N VAL A 84 24.10 5.31 6.34
CA VAL A 84 22.78 4.74 6.63
C VAL A 84 21.69 5.78 6.43
N HIS A 85 21.84 6.98 6.96
CA HIS A 85 20.89 8.06 6.77
C HIS A 85 20.64 8.33 5.29
N ARG A 86 21.70 8.54 4.52
CA ARG A 86 21.59 8.84 3.08
C ARG A 86 20.87 7.72 2.32
N GLN A 87 21.31 6.48 2.51
CA GLN A 87 20.74 5.32 1.82
C GLN A 87 19.27 5.07 2.23
N LEU A 88 18.94 5.30 3.50
CA LEU A 88 17.57 5.22 3.98
C LEU A 88 16.67 6.23 3.26
N TRP A 89 17.07 7.50 3.20
CA TRP A 89 16.28 8.53 2.53
C TRP A 89 16.14 8.27 1.03
N ASP A 90 17.20 7.83 0.36
CA ASP A 90 17.14 7.44 -1.05
C ASP A 90 16.14 6.29 -1.26
N ALA A 91 16.16 5.27 -0.40
CA ALA A 91 15.21 4.17 -0.45
C ALA A 91 13.76 4.61 -0.20
N ILE A 92 13.52 5.50 0.77
CA ILE A 92 12.18 6.06 1.05
C ILE A 92 11.64 6.80 -0.18
N GLN A 93 12.47 7.60 -0.85
CA GLN A 93 12.05 8.31 -2.06
C GLN A 93 11.76 7.34 -3.21
N MET A 94 12.55 6.27 -3.35
CA MET A 94 12.28 5.21 -4.32
C MET A 94 10.95 4.50 -4.02
N LEU A 95 10.71 4.08 -2.77
CA LEU A 95 9.44 3.49 -2.34
C LEU A 95 8.25 4.42 -2.66
N ALA A 96 8.36 5.71 -2.33
CA ALA A 96 7.32 6.69 -2.60
C ALA A 96 7.06 6.86 -4.11
N SER A 97 8.08 6.74 -4.96
CA SER A 97 7.91 6.77 -6.43
C SER A 97 7.05 5.61 -6.97
N LYS A 98 6.90 4.54 -6.18
CA LYS A 98 6.03 3.39 -6.43
C LYS A 98 4.75 3.42 -5.58
N ARG A 99 4.43 4.57 -4.95
CA ARG A 99 3.28 4.76 -4.04
C ARG A 99 3.31 3.83 -2.82
N ILE A 100 4.51 3.50 -2.35
CA ILE A 100 4.74 2.74 -1.12
C ILE A 100 5.19 3.73 -0.04
N TYR A 101 4.45 3.78 1.07
CA TYR A 101 4.65 4.73 2.16
C TYR A 101 4.94 4.00 3.47
N LEU A 102 5.59 4.71 4.39
CA LEU A 102 5.97 4.20 5.71
C LEU A 102 5.25 5.01 6.78
N ASP A 103 4.55 4.32 7.67
CA ASP A 103 3.83 4.91 8.80
C ASP A 103 4.53 4.59 10.13
N PHE A 104 4.29 5.45 11.13
CA PHE A 104 4.71 5.23 12.51
C PHE A 104 6.21 4.95 12.68
N THR A 105 7.05 5.79 12.06
CA THR A 105 8.50 5.54 12.01
C THR A 105 9.30 6.29 13.08
N ASP A 106 8.76 7.36 13.64
CA ASP A 106 9.51 8.37 14.43
C ASP A 106 10.07 7.86 15.77
N HIS A 107 9.67 6.66 16.21
CA HIS A 107 10.24 5.99 17.37
C HIS A 107 11.56 5.25 17.08
N LEU A 108 11.88 5.05 15.80
CA LEU A 108 13.04 4.32 15.32
C LEU A 108 14.18 5.28 15.00
N SER A 109 15.43 4.96 15.33
CA SER A 109 16.58 5.64 14.71
C SER A 109 16.67 5.31 13.22
N ASP A 110 17.45 6.08 12.45
CA ASP A 110 17.67 5.80 11.03
C ASP A 110 18.21 4.38 10.81
N ARG A 111 19.11 3.91 11.68
CA ARG A 111 19.64 2.55 11.62
C ARG A 111 18.58 1.49 11.88
N GLN A 112 17.68 1.72 12.83
CA GLN A 112 16.58 0.80 13.11
C GLN A 112 15.58 0.77 11.93
N LEU A 113 15.17 1.93 11.42
CA LEU A 113 14.28 2.01 10.27
C LEU A 113 14.91 1.39 9.02
N TYR A 114 16.19 1.67 8.76
CA TYR A 114 16.95 1.07 7.66
C TYR A 114 16.95 -0.47 7.73
N CYS A 115 17.12 -1.04 8.93
CA CYS A 115 17.04 -2.49 9.12
C CYS A 115 15.66 -3.04 8.81
N ILE A 116 14.58 -2.37 9.24
CA ILE A 116 13.19 -2.77 8.94
C ILE A 116 12.93 -2.69 7.44
N VAL A 117 13.29 -1.57 6.81
CA VAL A 117 13.13 -1.39 5.35
C VAL A 117 13.84 -2.52 4.61
N LYS A 118 15.11 -2.77 4.94
CA LYS A 118 15.90 -3.81 4.29
C LYS A 118 15.37 -5.22 4.50
N ARG A 119 15.12 -5.59 5.76
CA ARG A 119 14.88 -6.99 6.16
C ARG A 119 13.43 -7.39 5.94
N ASP A 120 12.49 -6.48 6.22
CA ASP A 120 11.08 -6.79 6.33
C ASP A 120 10.29 -6.21 5.14
N ILE A 121 10.50 -4.94 4.81
CA ILE A 121 9.71 -4.27 3.76
C ILE A 121 10.16 -4.71 2.37
N LEU A 122 11.45 -4.59 2.04
CA LEU A 122 11.95 -4.95 0.70
C LEU A 122 11.83 -6.44 0.39
N THR A 123 11.67 -7.29 1.41
CA THR A 123 11.48 -8.74 1.25
C THR A 123 10.01 -9.14 1.28
N SER A 124 9.08 -8.23 1.61
CA SER A 124 7.64 -8.51 1.60
C SER A 124 7.18 -8.81 0.19
N TYR A 125 6.43 -9.91 0.06
CA TYR A 125 5.83 -10.35 -1.20
C TYR A 125 4.49 -9.65 -1.36
N GLU A 126 4.48 -8.64 -2.21
CA GLU A 126 3.30 -7.83 -2.48
C GLU A 126 2.85 -7.98 -3.94
N LYS A 127 1.57 -7.70 -4.19
CA LYS A 127 1.04 -7.69 -5.54
C LYS A 127 1.42 -6.39 -6.25
N MET A 128 2.19 -6.47 -7.33
CA MET A 128 2.68 -5.30 -8.08
C MET A 128 1.59 -4.76 -9.01
N VAL A 129 0.58 -4.12 -8.43
CA VAL A 129 -0.57 -3.58 -9.17
C VAL A 129 -0.27 -2.16 -9.64
N ASP A 130 -0.18 -1.96 -10.95
CA ASP A 130 0.07 -0.64 -11.55
C ASP A 130 -1.24 0.14 -11.77
N LEU A 131 -1.93 0.46 -10.67
CA LEU A 131 -3.11 1.31 -10.67
C LEU A 131 -2.81 2.61 -9.91
N PRO A 132 -3.22 3.79 -10.43
CA PRO A 132 -3.00 5.06 -9.73
C PRO A 132 -3.64 5.14 -8.34
N SER A 133 -4.76 4.45 -8.15
CA SER A 133 -5.49 4.36 -6.88
C SER A 133 -4.88 3.35 -5.90
N HIS A 134 -3.97 2.49 -6.35
CA HIS A 134 -3.34 1.50 -5.50
C HIS A 134 -2.10 2.10 -4.82
N THR A 135 -2.12 2.11 -3.49
CA THR A 135 -1.02 2.53 -2.64
C THR A 135 -0.80 1.48 -1.57
N LEU A 136 0.47 1.31 -1.16
CA LEU A 136 0.82 0.45 -0.04
C LEU A 136 1.32 1.32 1.11
N SER A 137 0.92 0.98 2.34
CA SER A 137 1.46 1.62 3.53
C SER A 137 1.95 0.57 4.52
N PHE A 138 3.19 0.71 4.98
CA PHE A 138 3.81 -0.18 5.95
C PHE A 138 3.81 0.46 7.33
N ASN A 139 3.08 -0.16 8.26
CA ASN A 139 3.16 0.19 9.67
C ASN A 139 4.52 -0.27 10.21
N CYS A 140 5.36 0.69 10.62
CA CYS A 140 6.68 0.40 11.19
C CYS A 140 6.68 0.32 12.72
N ALA A 141 5.52 0.44 13.38
CA ALA A 141 5.39 0.10 14.79
C ALA A 141 5.44 -1.43 14.98
N PRO A 142 5.84 -1.91 16.18
CA PRO A 142 5.73 -3.32 16.51
C PRO A 142 4.33 -3.87 16.27
N PRO A 143 4.19 -5.19 16.08
CA PRO A 143 2.89 -5.83 15.95
C PRO A 143 1.98 -5.53 17.17
N ASP A 144 0.68 -5.69 16.97
CA ASP A 144 -0.35 -5.37 17.97
C ASP A 144 -0.23 -6.14 19.30
N ASP A 145 0.62 -7.16 19.38
CA ASP A 145 0.92 -7.89 20.61
C ASP A 145 1.79 -7.09 21.60
N ASN A 146 2.36 -5.96 21.16
CA ASN A 146 3.07 -5.01 22.02
C ASN A 146 2.60 -3.57 21.78
N PRO A 147 1.53 -3.11 22.47
CA PRO A 147 0.99 -1.79 22.29
C PRO A 147 1.86 -0.68 22.92
N ASP A 148 2.97 -1.00 23.61
CA ASP A 148 3.77 0.01 24.33
C ASP A 148 4.24 1.13 23.41
N VAL A 149 4.75 0.80 22.22
CA VAL A 149 5.23 1.80 21.26
C VAL A 149 4.08 2.67 20.73
N TRP A 150 2.95 2.06 20.40
CA TRP A 150 1.75 2.78 19.96
C TRP A 150 1.29 3.75 21.05
N LEU A 151 1.04 3.24 22.25
CA LEU A 151 0.56 4.00 23.39
C LEU A 151 1.53 5.12 23.79
N ARG A 152 2.83 4.86 23.75
CA ARG A 152 3.87 5.81 24.16
C ARG A 152 4.03 6.98 23.19
N TYR A 153 3.98 6.74 21.88
CA TYR A 153 4.42 7.72 20.87
C TYR A 153 3.32 8.20 19.91
N TYR A 154 2.26 7.43 19.68
CA TYR A 154 1.32 7.66 18.58
C TYR A 154 -0.14 7.79 19.03
N ALA A 155 -0.54 7.06 20.06
CA ALA A 155 -1.91 7.06 20.56
C ALA A 155 -2.31 8.45 21.11
N SER A 156 -3.52 8.87 20.74
CA SER A 156 -4.23 9.97 21.36
C SER A 156 -4.57 9.68 22.83
N GLU A 157 -4.97 10.73 23.55
CA GLU A 157 -5.43 10.58 24.95
C GLU A 157 -6.70 9.72 25.01
N GLU A 158 -7.61 9.88 24.05
CA GLU A 158 -8.82 9.06 23.95
C GLU A 158 -8.51 7.57 23.70
N GLU A 159 -7.61 7.26 22.77
CA GLU A 159 -7.20 5.87 22.48
C GLU A 159 -6.50 5.23 23.68
N ARG A 160 -5.68 5.99 24.40
CA ARG A 160 -5.02 5.51 25.63
C ARG A 160 -6.04 5.19 26.72
N HIS A 161 -7.01 6.07 26.96
CA HIS A 161 -8.07 5.80 27.94
C HIS A 161 -8.91 4.58 27.56
N GLY A 162 -9.30 4.45 26.29
CA GLY A 162 -10.02 3.27 25.81
C GLY A 162 -9.26 1.97 26.05
N TRP A 163 -7.94 1.96 25.78
CA TRP A 163 -7.11 0.79 26.02
C TRP A 163 -6.96 0.45 27.51
N GLU A 164 -6.83 1.45 28.39
CA GLU A 164 -6.76 1.23 29.85
C GLU A 164 -8.07 0.65 30.40
N GLU A 165 -9.22 1.17 29.94
CA GLU A 165 -10.54 0.67 30.33
C GLU A 165 -10.78 -0.78 29.86
N GLU A 166 -10.37 -1.10 28.63
CA GLU A 166 -10.56 -2.43 28.04
C GLU A 166 -9.65 -3.48 28.68
N THR A 167 -8.38 -3.15 28.89
CA THR A 167 -7.37 -4.13 29.32
C THR A 167 -7.13 -4.16 30.82
N GLY A 168 -7.46 -3.07 31.55
CA GLY A 168 -7.14 -2.89 32.96
C GLY A 168 -5.63 -2.83 33.27
N GLN A 169 -4.78 -2.73 32.24
CA GLN A 169 -3.33 -2.66 32.38
C GLN A 169 -2.86 -1.21 32.53
N PRO A 170 -1.75 -0.96 33.25
CA PRO A 170 -1.25 0.40 33.43
C PRO A 170 -0.74 0.97 32.11
N LEU A 171 -1.08 2.22 31.83
CA LEU A 171 -0.59 2.92 30.65
C LEU A 171 0.92 3.22 30.74
N PRO A 172 1.68 3.01 29.65
CA PRO A 172 3.06 3.49 29.60
C PRO A 172 3.09 5.02 29.58
N PRO A 173 4.16 5.67 30.09
CA PRO A 173 4.26 7.12 30.07
C PRO A 173 4.25 7.63 28.63
N LEU A 174 3.46 8.69 28.36
CA LEU A 174 3.48 9.37 27.06
C LEU A 174 4.86 10.00 26.84
N GLN A 175 5.43 9.84 25.64
CA GLN A 175 6.71 10.42 25.27
C GLN A 175 6.66 11.02 23.87
N PRO A 176 7.37 12.14 23.62
CA PRO A 176 7.56 12.60 22.25
C PRO A 176 8.37 11.57 21.48
N SER A 177 8.06 11.41 20.19
CA SER A 177 8.84 10.54 19.32
C SER A 177 10.31 11.04 19.24
N PRO A 178 11.31 10.17 19.49
CA PRO A 178 12.72 10.56 19.55
C PRO A 178 13.33 11.02 18.22
N PHE A 179 12.81 10.55 17.08
CA PHE A 179 13.37 10.82 15.76
C PHE A 179 12.30 11.34 14.79
N PRO A 180 11.73 12.53 15.04
CA PRO A 180 10.67 13.08 14.20
C PRO A 180 11.16 13.31 12.78
N ARG A 181 10.38 12.88 11.78
CA ARG A 181 10.74 13.03 10.37
C ARG A 181 9.55 13.34 9.47
N LYS A 182 9.84 13.95 8.32
CA LYS A 182 8.85 14.32 7.31
C LYS A 182 8.99 13.38 6.12
N LEU A 183 8.33 12.23 6.18
CA LEU A 183 8.30 11.28 5.08
C LEU A 183 7.26 11.68 4.02
N PRO A 184 7.44 11.23 2.75
CA PRO A 184 6.36 11.24 1.78
C PRO A 184 5.13 10.53 2.35
N LYS A 185 3.94 11.09 2.09
CA LYS A 185 2.67 10.51 2.50
C LYS A 185 1.79 10.26 1.28
N SER A 186 0.93 9.26 1.37
CA SER A 186 -0.14 9.12 0.39
C SER A 186 -0.98 10.41 0.40
N SER A 187 -1.29 10.92 -0.79
CA SER A 187 -2.27 12.01 -0.91
C SER A 187 -3.64 11.38 -0.70
N ALA A 188 -4.17 11.50 0.51
CA ALA A 188 -5.53 11.09 0.83
C ALA A 188 -6.55 11.92 0.03
#